data_AF-A0A4Z0MBV7-F1
#
_entry.id   AF-A0A4Z0MBV7-F1
#
_cell.length_a   1.000
_cell.length_b   1.000
_cell.length_c   1.000
_cell.angle_alpha   90.00
_cell.angle_beta   90.00
_cell.angle_gamma   90.00
#
_symmetry.space_group_name_H-M   'P 1'
#
loop_
_entity.id
_entity.type
_entity.pdbx_description
1 polymer ?
#
loop_
_entity_poly.entity_id
_entity_poly.type
_entity_poly.pdbx_seq_one_letter_code
_entity_poly.pdbx_strand_id
1 'polypeptide(L)' 'LGFVSRRALDRELAAGLLEIVPIAGLHLARQFEAVSVQGQPLARPAQRFLSFVQGQLKGGK' A
#
# COMPACT_ATOMS: atom_id res chain seq x y z
N LEU A 1 3.26 22.12 -0.94
CA LEU A 1 3.98 21.05 -1.67
C LEU A 1 4.51 20.03 -0.66
N GLY A 2 4.43 18.73 -0.93
CA GLY A 2 4.93 17.70 0.00
C GLY A 2 5.01 16.32 -0.66
N PHE A 3 5.69 15.38 0.02
CA PHE A 3 5.83 14.00 -0.43
C PHE A 3 4.95 13.08 0.41
N VAL A 4 4.05 12.34 -0.24
CA VAL A 4 3.15 11.41 0.43
C VAL A 4 2.99 10.12 -0.39
N SER A 5 2.27 9.13 0.16
CA SER A 5 1.81 8.00 -0.64
C SER A 5 0.77 8.44 -1.64
N ARG A 6 0.96 8.09 -2.93
CA ARG A 6 -0.07 8.32 -3.95
C ARG A 6 -1.40 7.70 -3.55
N ARG A 7 -1.37 6.46 -3.02
CA ARG A 7 -2.55 5.75 -2.51
C ARG A 7 -3.29 6.49 -1.40
N ALA A 8 -2.60 7.32 -0.62
CA ALA A 8 -3.23 8.09 0.45
C ALA A 8 -4.05 9.28 -0.09
N LEU A 9 -3.85 9.66 -1.36
CA LEU A 9 -4.52 10.79 -2.00
C LEU A 9 -5.48 10.36 -3.11
N ASP A 10 -5.77 9.07 -3.27
CA ASP A 10 -6.56 8.57 -4.42
C ASP A 10 -7.93 9.29 -4.52
N ARG A 11 -8.55 9.63 -3.37
CA ARG A 11 -9.84 10.33 -3.33
C ARG A 11 -9.73 11.79 -3.74
N GLU A 12 -8.77 12.51 -3.19
CA GLU A 12 -8.54 13.93 -3.44
C GLU A 12 -8.04 14.18 -4.86
N LEU A 13 -7.20 13.28 -5.38
CA LEU A 13 -6.76 13.29 -6.77
C LEU A 13 -7.92 13.01 -7.73
N ALA A 14 -8.78 12.03 -7.43
CA ALA A 14 -9.97 11.75 -8.23
C ALA A 14 -10.99 12.92 -8.20
N ALA A 15 -11.05 13.65 -7.09
CA ALA A 15 -11.88 14.84 -6.94
C ALA A 15 -11.25 16.12 -7.54
N GLY A 16 -10.01 16.06 -8.06
CA GLY A 16 -9.30 17.23 -8.59
C GLY A 16 -8.91 18.28 -7.55
N LEU A 17 -8.94 17.94 -6.26
CA LEU A 17 -8.58 18.84 -5.16
C LEU A 17 -7.06 18.95 -4.99
N LEU A 18 -6.32 17.97 -5.47
CA LEU A 18 -4.88 17.92 -5.46
C LEU A 18 -4.35 17.60 -6.86
N GLU A 19 -3.12 18.02 -7.11
CA GLU A 19 -2.39 17.70 -8.32
C GLU A 19 -1.06 17.03 -8.00
N ILE A 20 -0.57 16.21 -8.94
CA ILE A 20 0.76 15.60 -8.85
C ILE A 20 1.72 16.49 -9.62
N VAL A 21 2.72 17.03 -8.93
CA VAL A 21 3.80 17.80 -9.53
C VAL A 21 4.94 16.84 -9.91
N PRO A 22 5.27 16.67 -11.21
CA PRO A 22 6.38 15.81 -11.61
C PRO A 22 7.73 16.46 -11.24
N ILE A 23 8.62 15.69 -10.61
CA ILE A 23 9.96 16.13 -10.25
C ILE A 23 10.96 15.22 -10.96
N ALA A 24 11.77 15.80 -11.85
CA ALA A 24 12.74 15.04 -12.65
C ALA A 24 13.74 14.31 -11.75
N GLY A 25 13.96 13.02 -12.02
CA GLY A 25 14.92 12.19 -11.29
C GLY A 25 14.49 11.73 -9.90
N LEU A 26 13.32 12.16 -9.40
CA LEU A 26 12.85 11.75 -8.08
C LEU A 26 12.11 10.41 -8.14
N HIS A 27 12.73 9.38 -7.57
CA HIS A 27 12.10 8.08 -7.35
C HIS A 27 12.17 7.68 -5.87
N LEU A 28 11.01 7.58 -5.23
CA LEU A 28 10.91 7.13 -3.83
C LEU A 28 10.40 5.70 -3.80
N ALA A 29 11.31 4.74 -3.81
CA ALA A 29 10.98 3.32 -3.69
C ALA A 29 10.33 3.05 -2.32
N ARG A 30 9.26 2.25 -2.30
CA ARG A 30 8.60 1.81 -1.07
C ARG A 30 8.34 0.32 -1.08
N GLN A 31 8.50 -0.28 0.09
CA GLN A 31 8.22 -1.68 0.36
C GLN A 31 7.26 -1.76 1.55
N PHE A 32 6.33 -2.72 1.49
CA PHE A 32 5.38 -2.99 2.56
C PHE A 32 5.45 -4.48 2.87
N GLU A 33 5.53 -4.82 4.15
CA GLU A 33 5.75 -6.19 4.60
C GLU A 33 4.69 -6.60 5.61
N ALA A 34 4.26 -7.86 5.54
CA ALA A 34 3.44 -8.48 6.57
C ALA A 34 4.37 -9.15 7.59
N VAL A 35 4.26 -8.74 8.85
CA VAL A 35 5.11 -9.25 9.95
C VAL A 35 4.26 -9.92 11.03
N SER A 36 4.82 -10.96 11.64
CA SER A 36 4.20 -11.70 12.75
C SER A 36 5.24 -12.04 13.82
N VAL A 37 4.79 -12.29 15.05
CA VAL A 37 5.69 -12.68 16.15
C VAL A 37 6.28 -14.06 15.86
N GLN A 38 7.61 -14.16 15.93
CA GLN A 38 8.32 -15.42 15.71
C GLN A 38 7.87 -16.49 16.72
N GLY A 39 7.67 -17.71 16.24
CA GLY A 39 7.26 -18.85 17.09
C GLY A 39 5.78 -18.84 17.50
N GLN A 40 5.02 -17.80 17.13
CA GLN A 40 3.59 -17.73 17.39
C GLN A 40 2.81 -18.07 16.13
N PRO A 41 2.02 -19.16 16.10
CA PRO A 41 1.19 -19.46 14.96
C PRO A 41 0.13 -18.37 14.77
N LEU A 42 -0.15 -18.03 13.51
CA LEU A 42 -1.21 -17.08 13.20
C LEU A 42 -2.57 -17.64 13.63
N ALA A 43 -3.36 -16.83 14.34
CA ALA A 43 -4.75 -17.16 14.62
C ALA A 43 -5.52 -17.36 13.30
N ARG A 44 -6.51 -18.27 13.29
CA ARG A 44 -7.29 -18.58 12.07
C ARG A 44 -7.83 -17.34 11.34
N PRO A 45 -8.37 -16.30 12.03
CA PRO A 45 -8.79 -15.06 11.35
C PRO A 45 -7.63 -14.31 10.68
N ALA A 46 -6.46 -14.24 11.32
CA ALA A 46 -5.28 -13.59 10.77
C ALA A 46 -4.75 -14.33 9.52
N GLN A 47 -4.74 -15.66 9.55
CA GLN A 47 -4.35 -16.46 8.38
C GLN A 47 -5.30 -16.24 7.19
N ARG A 48 -6.61 -16.17 7.44
CA ARG A 48 -7.61 -15.87 6.41
C ARG A 48 -7.41 -14.49 5.81
N PHE A 49 -7.17 -13.48 6.67
CA PHE A 49 -6.90 -12.12 6.23
C PHE A 49 -5.62 -12.04 5.38
N LEU A 50 -4.52 -12.66 5.83
CA LEU A 50 -3.27 -12.71 5.08
C LEU A 50 -3.48 -13.34 3.69
N SER A 51 -4.19 -14.46 3.62
CA SER A 51 -4.48 -15.15 2.36
C SER A 51 -5.34 -14.28 1.42
N PHE A 52 -6.33 -13.57 1.96
CA PHE A 52 -7.15 -12.63 1.20
C PHE A 52 -6.31 -11.48 0.62
N VAL A 53 -5.48 -10.84 1.45
CA VAL A 53 -4.61 -9.74 1.02
C VAL A 53 -3.62 -10.20 -0.06
N GLN A 54 -3.00 -11.36 0.11
CA GLN A 54 -2.11 -11.94 -0.90
C GLN A 54 -2.83 -12.22 -2.23
N GLY A 55 -4.11 -12.60 -2.19
CA GLY A 55 -4.96 -12.74 -3.38
C GLY A 55 -5.19 -11.40 -4.09
N GLN A 56 -5.50 -10.34 -3.35
CA GLN A 56 -5.71 -9.00 -3.91
C GLN A 56 -4.44 -8.43 -4.56
N LEU A 57 -3.26 -8.69 -3.96
CA LEU A 57 -1.98 -8.21 -4.49
C LEU A 57 -1.57 -8.90 -5.80
N LYS A 58 -2.00 -10.14 -6.04
CA LYS A 58 -1.71 -10.88 -7.30
C LYS A 58 -2.63 -10.48 -8.46
N GLY A 59 -3.80 -9.89 -8.17
CA GLY A 59 -4.80 -9.50 -9.17
C GLY A 59 -4.67 -8.05 -9.67
N GLY A 60 -3.86 -7.21 -9.02
CA GLY A 60 -3.60 -5.85 -9.46
C GLY A 60 -2.54 -5.80 -10.55
N LYS A 61 -2.95 -6.02 -11.80
CA LYS A 61 -2.24 -5.50 -12.98
C LYS A 61 -2.71 -4.09 -13.28
#